data_AF-A0A453I8S8-F1
#
_entry.id   AF-A0A453I8S8-F1
#
_cell.length_a   1.000
_cell.length_b   1.000
_cell.length_c   1.000
_cell.angle_alpha   90.00
_cell.angle_beta   90.00
_cell.angle_gamma   90.00
#
_symmetry.space_group_name_H-M   'P 1'
#
loop_
_entity.id
_entity.type
_entity.pdbx_description
1 polymer ?
#
loop_
_entity_poly.entity_id
_entity_poly.type
_entity_poly.pdbx_seq_one_letter_code
_entity_poly.pdbx_strand_id
1 'polypeptide(L)' 'LRSRFPVQFSIEVIRARLQSDYYRTLEAVKHDATVMLANAKSYFSKSGEMTKKIRKLSEWIQDKILSL' A
#
# COMPACT_ATOMS: atom_id res chain seq x y z
N LEU A 1 24.04 0.51 -1.73
CA LEU A 1 23.11 0.79 -2.85
C LEU A 1 21.70 0.91 -2.30
N ARG A 2 21.27 2.13 -1.96
CA ARG A 2 19.93 2.41 -1.41
C ARG A 2 18.94 2.17 -2.55
N SER A 3 18.21 1.05 -2.50
CA SER A 3 17.29 0.63 -3.56
C SER A 3 16.38 1.81 -3.89
N ARG A 4 16.53 2.37 -5.10
CA ARG A 4 15.92 3.65 -5.46
C ARG A 4 14.41 3.53 -5.55
N PHE A 5 13.85 2.31 -5.64
CA PHE A 5 12.41 2.03 -5.64
C PHE A 5 12.08 0.62 -5.13
N PRO A 6 11.72 0.41 -3.85
CA PRO A 6 11.10 -0.83 -3.43
C PRO A 6 9.59 -0.67 -3.56
N VAL A 7 9.02 -0.68 -4.76
CA VAL A 7 7.59 -1.02 -4.85
C VAL A 7 7.51 -2.54 -4.80
N GLN A 8 7.84 -3.11 -3.64
CA GLN A 8 7.74 -4.56 -3.43
C GLN A 8 6.27 -5.01 -3.37
N PHE A 9 5.36 -4.09 -3.07
CA PHE A 9 3.93 -4.32 -3.03
C PHE A 9 3.21 -3.20 -3.78
N SER A 10 2.59 -3.57 -4.91
CA SER A 10 1.58 -2.76 -5.59
C SER A 10 0.20 -3.32 -5.27
N ILE A 11 -0.85 -2.57 -5.65
CA ILE A 11 -2.22 -3.03 -5.42
C ILE A 11 -2.53 -4.30 -6.24
N GLU A 12 -1.87 -4.49 -7.39
CA GLU A 12 -1.96 -5.70 -8.21
C GLU A 12 -1.35 -6.91 -7.50
N VAL A 13 -0.21 -6.73 -6.82
CA VAL A 13 0.43 -7.81 -6.05
C VAL A 13 -0.45 -8.24 -4.87
N ILE A 14 -1.00 -7.28 -4.12
CA ILE A 14 -1.91 -7.56 -3.00
C ILE A 14 -3.16 -8.29 -3.52
N ARG A 15 -3.72 -7.86 -4.66
CA ARG A 15 -4.86 -8.53 -5.31
C ARG A 15 -4.53 -9.97 -5.70
N ALA A 16 -3.40 -10.21 -6.35
CA ALA A 16 -2.98 -11.55 -6.76
C ALA A 16 -2.85 -12.49 -5.56
N ARG A 17 -2.27 -12.00 -4.45
CA ARG A 17 -2.14 -12.75 -3.18
C ARG A 17 -3.48 -13.06 -2.53
N LEU A 18 -4.44 -12.13 -2.56
CA LEU A 18 -5.80 -12.39 -2.09
C LEU A 18 -6.49 -13.46 -2.93
N GLN A 19 -6.32 -13.42 -4.26
CA GLN A 19 -6.91 -14.41 -5.18
C GLN A 19 -6.30 -15.79 -5.06
N SER A 20 -5.03 -15.87 -4.63
CA SER A 20 -4.32 -17.14 -4.46
C SER A 20 -4.39 -17.70 -3.04
N ASP A 21 -5.24 -17.16 -2.16
CA ASP A 21 -5.34 -17.54 -0.75
C ASP A 21 -3.99 -17.48 -0.01
N TYR A 22 -3.12 -16.54 -0.40
CA TYR A 22 -1.77 -16.43 0.15
C TYR A 22 -1.78 -15.92 1.60
N TYR A 23 -2.70 -15.01 1.92
CA TYR A 23 -2.78 -14.39 3.22
C TYR A 23 -3.51 -15.30 4.21
N ARG A 24 -2.77 -15.81 5.21
CA ARG A 24 -3.33 -16.65 6.27
C ARG A 24 -4.07 -15.86 7.35
N THR A 25 -3.82 -14.55 7.44
CA THR A 25 -4.41 -13.65 8.44
C THR A 25 -4.72 -12.30 7.82
N LEU A 26 -5.70 -11.61 8.39
CA LEU A 26 -6.05 -10.24 8.01
C LEU A 26 -4.87 -9.28 8.25
N GLU A 27 -4.09 -9.53 9.29
CA GLU A 27 -2.92 -8.77 9.71
C GLU A 27 -1.85 -8.75 8.63
N ALA A 28 -1.68 -9.84 7.88
CA ALA A 28 -0.75 -9.90 6.77
C ALA A 28 -1.20 -9.01 5.59
N VAL A 29 -2.51 -8.93 5.33
CA VAL A 29 -3.09 -8.01 4.33
C VAL A 29 -2.89 -6.56 4.77
N LYS A 30 -3.20 -6.26 6.05
CA LYS A 30 -3.02 -4.92 6.64
C LYS A 30 -1.56 -4.47 6.57
N HIS A 31 -0.62 -5.37 6.84
CA HIS A 31 0.81 -5.09 6.76
C HIS A 31 1.23 -4.69 5.35
N ASP A 32 0.90 -5.50 4.33
CA ASP A 32 1.27 -5.22 2.95
C ASP A 32 0.63 -3.93 2.43
N ALA A 33 -0.64 -3.67 2.78
CA ALA A 33 -1.32 -2.42 2.45
C ALA A 33 -0.63 -1.19 3.10
N THR A 34 -0.17 -1.33 4.34
CA THR A 34 0.57 -0.26 5.05
C THR A 34 1.92 0.01 4.39
N VAL A 35 2.66 -1.04 4.04
CA VAL A 35 3.96 -0.91 3.35
C VAL A 35 3.80 -0.29 1.97
N MET A 36 2.79 -0.71 1.19
CA MET A 36 2.46 -0.10 -0.11
C MET A 36 2.22 1.41 0.03
N LEU A 37 1.42 1.82 1.02
CA LEU A 37 1.14 3.24 1.28
C LEU A 37 2.39 4.02 1.70
N ALA A 38 3.22 3.46 2.58
CA ALA A 38 4.47 4.09 3.02
C ALA A 38 5.43 4.30 1.84
N ASN A 39 5.55 3.30 0.96
CA ASN A 39 6.37 3.37 -0.24
C ASN A 39 5.84 4.43 -1.22
N ALA A 40 4.52 4.47 -1.45
CA ALA A 40 3.89 5.47 -2.30
C ALA A 40 4.12 6.90 -1.76
N LYS A 41 3.90 7.12 -0.47
CA LYS A 41 4.15 8.43 0.18
C LYS A 41 5.59 8.88 0.00
N SER A 42 6.55 7.96 0.20
CA SER A 42 7.97 8.25 0.03
C SER A 42 8.32 8.60 -1.41
N TYR A 43 7.86 7.78 -2.38
CA TYR A 43 8.11 7.97 -3.80
C TYR A 43 7.59 9.32 -4.31
N PHE A 44 6.36 9.67 -3.94
CA PHE A 44 5.65 10.82 -4.47
C PHE A 44 5.76 12.08 -3.62
N SER A 45 6.60 12.06 -2.57
CA SER A 45 6.81 13.17 -1.63
C SER A 45 7.12 14.52 -2.29
N LYS A 46 7.69 14.53 -3.50
CA LYS A 46 8.03 15.75 -4.26
C LYS A 46 6.92 16.24 -5.19
N SER A 47 5.84 15.49 -5.35
CA SER A 47 4.70 15.85 -6.21
C SER A 47 3.51 16.26 -5.35
N GLY A 48 3.17 17.54 -5.34
CA GLY A 48 2.04 18.06 -4.56
C GLY A 48 0.70 17.45 -4.99
N GLU A 49 0.49 17.31 -6.31
CA GLU A 49 -0.71 16.68 -6.87
C GLU A 49 -0.82 15.20 -6.45
N MET A 50 0.27 14.44 -6.57
CA MET A 50 0.21 13.03 -6.22
C MET A 50 0.12 12.79 -4.70
N THR A 51 0.75 13.65 -3.90
CA THR A 51 0.62 13.60 -2.43
C THR A 51 -0.84 13.74 -1.99
N LYS A 52 -1.61 14.65 -2.60
CA LYS A 52 -3.06 14.78 -2.32
C LYS A 52 -3.83 13.50 -2.68
N LYS A 53 -3.52 12.88 -3.83
CA LYS A 53 -4.15 11.63 -4.27
C LYS A 53 -3.82 10.48 -3.32
N ILE A 54 -2.56 10.35 -2.89
CA ILE A 54 -2.12 9.32 -1.95
C ILE A 54 -2.72 9.53 -0.56
N ARG A 55 -2.91 10.77 -0.13
CA ARG A 55 -3.62 11.06 1.13
C ARG A 55 -5.04 10.50 1.10
N LYS A 56 -5.82 10.82 0.05
CA LYS A 56 -7.18 10.28 -0.12
C LYS A 56 -7.19 8.75 -0.19
N LEU A 57 -6.24 8.15 -0.89
CA LEU A 57 -6.10 6.69 -0.93
C LEU A 57 -5.77 6.11 0.45
N SER A 58 -4.93 6.78 1.24
CA SER A 58 -4.58 6.34 2.59
C SER A 58 -5.80 6.35 3.50
N GLU A 59 -6.61 7.42 3.44
CA GLU A 59 -7.86 7.53 4.19
C GLU A 59 -8.84 6.40 3.81
N TRP A 60 -9.03 6.16 2.52
CA TRP A 60 -9.89 5.08 2.06
C TRP A 60 -9.41 3.69 2.50
N ILE A 61 -8.09 3.41 2.42
CA ILE A 61 -7.52 2.13 2.89
C ILE A 61 -7.66 1.98 4.41
N GLN A 62 -7.47 3.08 5.16
CA GLN A 62 -7.67 3.08 6.60
C GLN A 62 -9.11 2.69 6.95
N ASP A 63 -10.09 3.30 6.28
CA ASP A 63 -11.51 3.12 6.56
C ASP A 63 -12.05 1.76 6.12
N LYS A 64 -11.46 1.15 5.09
CA LYS A 64 -11.99 -0.07 4.45
C LYS A 64 -11.20 -1.34 4.73
N ILE A 65 -9.90 -1.24 4.98
CA ILE A 65 -9.02 -2.41 5.11
C ILE A 65 -8.42 -2.48 6.50
N LEU A 66 -7.91 -1.36 7.02
CA LEU A 66 -7.24 -1.36 8.33
C LEU A 66 -8.23 -1.35 9.51
N SER A 67 -9.50 -0.99 9.26
CA SER A 67 -10.59 -0.98 10.24
C SER A 67 -11.30 -2.34 10.42
N LEU A 68 -11.10 -3.27 9.48
CA LEU A 68 -11.60 -4.65 9.58
C LEU A 68 -10.93 -5.41 10.71
#